data_AF-A0A963SVN2-F1
#
_entry.id   AF-A0A963SVN2-F1
#
_cell.length_a   1.000
_cell.length_b   1.000
_cell.length_c   1.000
_cell.angle_alpha   90.00
_cell.angle_beta   90.00
_cell.angle_gamma   90.00
#
_symmetry.space_group_name_H-M   'P 1'
#
loop_
_entity.id
_entity.type
_entity.pdbx_description
1 polymer ?
#
loop_
_entity_poly.entity_id
_entity_poly.type
_entity_poly.pdbx_seq_one_letter_code
_entity_poly.pdbx_strand_id
1 'polypeptide(L)'
;MQSNVATIDDRIVNVKNKFDDRISVEEVSKVVAEVMGSIHGDVAFDSLHFKDELKNLLSYIDQAKNEIASLRPKEYSVNKIPEASSELDAIVKGTEAAAEKIMDTADEIGELAEKCDEEVKAKLEEISTTLFEASSFQDITGQRVTKVVNTLAHLEKKLSALADAIGDNDIDEVIEEDSFEKDFDAMSNEEFLHGPQLEENAQDQAAIDALFDDF
;
A
#
# COMPACT_ATOMS: atom_id res chain seq x y z
N MET A 1 -32.70 27.48 39.68
CA MET A 1 -34.02 27.60 39.02
C MET A 1 -34.58 26.20 38.87
N GLN A 2 -35.54 25.80 39.73
CA GLN A 2 -36.25 24.53 39.57
C GLN A 2 -37.34 24.73 38.50
N SER A 3 -37.25 23.97 37.42
CA SER A 3 -38.24 23.98 36.34
C SER A 3 -39.55 23.39 36.86
N ASN A 4 -40.60 24.21 36.91
CA ASN A 4 -41.94 23.81 37.33
C ASN A 4 -42.59 23.03 36.18
N VAL A 5 -42.20 21.77 35.99
CA VAL A 5 -42.80 20.87 35.01
C VAL A 5 -44.12 20.40 35.62
N ALA A 6 -45.23 20.99 35.18
CA ALA A 6 -46.57 20.57 35.57
C ALA A 6 -46.70 19.05 35.35
N THR A 7 -47.11 18.34 36.39
CA THR A 7 -47.23 16.89 36.34
C THR A 7 -48.34 16.48 35.36
N ILE A 8 -48.33 15.23 34.92
CA ILE A 8 -49.36 14.71 34.00
C ILE A 8 -50.75 14.89 34.62
N ASP A 9 -50.88 14.71 35.94
CA ASP A 9 -52.11 14.93 36.69
C ASP A 9 -52.58 16.40 36.61
N ASP A 10 -51.67 17.37 36.78
CA ASP A 10 -51.98 18.80 36.65
C ASP A 10 -52.49 19.16 35.24
N ARG A 11 -51.95 18.51 34.21
CA ARG A 11 -52.34 18.73 32.81
C ARG A 11 -53.69 18.10 32.50
N ILE A 12 -53.99 16.92 33.04
CA ILE A 12 -55.27 16.23 32.88
C ILE A 12 -56.39 17.03 33.56
N VAL A 13 -56.16 17.55 34.76
CA VAL A 13 -57.12 18.41 35.48
C VAL A 13 -57.39 19.71 34.71
N ASN A 14 -56.38 20.31 34.09
CA ASN A 14 -56.55 21.50 33.24
C ASN A 14 -57.37 21.24 31.98
N VAL A 15 -57.24 20.05 31.37
CA VAL A 15 -58.06 19.64 30.23
C VAL A 15 -59.52 19.42 30.67
N LYS A 16 -59.74 18.75 31.81
CA LYS A 16 -61.08 18.58 32.40
C LYS A 16 -61.82 19.91 32.55
N ASN A 17 -61.14 20.92 33.11
CA ASN A 17 -61.70 22.25 33.34
C ASN A 17 -62.03 23.01 32.03
N LYS A 18 -61.35 22.71 30.91
CA LYS A 18 -61.64 23.31 29.60
C LYS A 18 -62.84 22.67 28.88
N PHE A 19 -63.19 21.43 29.23
CA PHE A 19 -64.25 20.65 28.56
C PHE A 19 -65.52 20.46 29.43
N ASP A 20 -65.68 21.27 30.49
CA ASP A 20 -66.91 21.44 31.29
C ASP A 20 -67.53 20.11 31.77
N ASP A 21 -66.70 19.26 32.37
CA ASP A 21 -67.09 17.98 33.01
C ASP A 21 -67.73 16.92 32.08
N ARG A 22 -67.70 17.11 30.76
CA ARG A 22 -68.27 16.16 29.78
C ARG A 22 -67.44 14.90 29.56
N ILE A 23 -66.25 14.83 30.13
CA ILE A 23 -65.30 13.72 29.95
C ILE A 23 -64.73 13.36 31.33
N SER A 24 -64.84 12.09 31.73
CA SER A 24 -64.30 11.61 33.00
C SER A 24 -62.78 11.62 32.98
N VAL A 25 -62.16 12.19 34.02
CA VAL A 25 -60.69 12.19 34.22
C VAL A 25 -60.14 10.77 34.26
N GLU A 26 -60.92 9.82 34.79
CA GLU A 26 -60.55 8.42 34.89
C GLU A 26 -60.42 7.78 33.49
N GLU A 27 -61.32 8.13 32.58
CA GLU A 27 -61.31 7.63 31.19
C GLU A 27 -60.16 8.25 30.40
N VAL A 28 -59.92 9.55 30.55
CA VAL A 28 -58.77 10.22 29.91
C VAL A 28 -57.45 9.65 30.42
N SER A 29 -57.34 9.41 31.73
CA SER A 29 -56.14 8.83 32.34
C SER A 29 -55.88 7.42 31.83
N LYS A 30 -56.95 6.61 31.67
CA LYS A 30 -56.85 5.26 31.12
C LYS A 30 -56.40 5.25 29.66
N VAL A 31 -56.98 6.12 28.82
CA VAL A 31 -56.58 6.24 27.40
C VAL A 31 -55.15 6.75 27.27
N VAL A 32 -54.75 7.74 28.06
CA VAL A 32 -53.38 8.27 28.04
C VAL A 32 -52.38 7.21 28.53
N ALA A 33 -52.72 6.44 29.56
CA ALA A 33 -51.88 5.34 30.04
C ALA A 33 -51.71 4.24 29.00
N GLU A 34 -52.78 3.90 28.27
CA GLU A 34 -52.76 2.89 27.20
C GLU A 34 -51.95 3.37 25.99
N VAL A 35 -52.13 4.63 25.57
CA VAL A 35 -51.34 5.27 24.50
C VAL A 35 -49.86 5.41 24.89
N MET A 36 -49.56 5.82 26.12
CA MET A 36 -48.18 5.90 26.61
C MET A 36 -47.53 4.52 26.73
N GLY A 37 -48.28 3.50 27.17
CA GLY A 37 -47.81 2.11 27.21
C GLY A 37 -47.50 1.57 25.82
N SER A 38 -48.37 1.87 24.84
CA SER A 38 -48.18 1.50 23.43
C SER A 38 -46.98 2.21 22.81
N ILE A 39 -46.88 3.54 22.95
CA ILE A 39 -45.77 4.34 22.40
C ILE A 39 -44.43 3.96 23.05
N HIS A 40 -44.40 3.70 24.36
CA HIS A 40 -43.17 3.28 25.03
C HIS A 40 -42.72 1.89 24.55
N GLY A 41 -43.66 0.99 24.27
CA GLY A 41 -43.39 -0.31 23.67
C GLY A 41 -42.84 -0.21 22.24
N ASP A 42 -43.51 0.55 21.37
CA ASP A 42 -43.11 0.72 19.96
C ASP A 42 -41.75 1.44 19.82
N VAL A 43 -41.53 2.53 20.56
CA VAL A 43 -40.27 3.28 20.54
C VAL A 43 -39.11 2.46 21.11
N ALA A 44 -39.36 1.66 22.14
CA ALA A 44 -38.34 0.75 22.68
C ALA A 44 -37.99 -0.35 21.67
N PHE A 45 -38.97 -0.89 20.94
CA PHE A 45 -38.77 -1.90 19.90
C PHE A 45 -37.97 -1.36 18.71
N ASP A 46 -38.34 -0.19 18.19
CA ASP A 46 -37.59 0.48 17.09
C ASP A 46 -36.15 0.82 17.51
N SER A 47 -35.96 1.26 18.76
CA SER A 47 -34.62 1.56 19.31
C SER A 47 -33.76 0.30 19.48
N LEU A 48 -34.36 -0.86 19.77
CA LEU A 48 -33.65 -2.14 19.84
C LEU A 48 -33.25 -2.62 18.45
N HIS A 49 -34.18 -2.56 17.48
CA HIS A 49 -33.90 -2.91 16.09
C HIS A 49 -32.77 -2.06 15.49
N PHE A 50 -32.81 -0.74 15.70
CA PHE A 50 -31.75 0.16 15.25
C PHE A 50 -30.39 -0.15 15.88
N LYS A 51 -30.37 -0.53 17.17
CA LYS A 51 -29.13 -0.96 17.84
C LYS A 51 -28.59 -2.26 17.25
N ASP A 52 -29.45 -3.22 16.92
CA ASP A 52 -29.05 -4.47 16.30
C ASP A 52 -28.51 -4.26 14.88
N GLU A 53 -29.13 -3.39 14.08
CA GLU A 53 -28.60 -2.98 12.77
C GLU A 53 -27.24 -2.29 12.87
N LEU A 54 -27.08 -1.36 13.82
CA LEU A 54 -25.80 -0.66 14.04
C LEU A 54 -24.71 -1.64 14.50
N LYS A 55 -25.05 -2.60 15.35
CA LYS A 55 -24.13 -3.66 15.78
C LYS A 55 -23.72 -4.57 14.61
N ASN A 56 -24.65 -4.93 13.73
CA ASN A 56 -24.35 -5.70 12.53
C ASN A 56 -23.41 -4.91 11.60
N LEU A 57 -23.67 -3.62 11.39
CA LEU A 57 -22.80 -2.75 10.59
C LEU A 57 -21.38 -2.65 11.19
N LEU A 58 -21.26 -2.48 12.51
CA LEU A 58 -19.97 -2.48 13.20
C LEU A 58 -19.24 -3.81 13.00
N SER A 59 -19.94 -4.95 13.13
CA SER A 59 -19.35 -6.27 12.88
C SER A 59 -18.82 -6.41 11.45
N TYR A 60 -19.52 -5.88 10.45
CA TYR A 60 -19.03 -5.88 9.07
C TYR A 60 -17.80 -4.98 8.89
N ILE A 61 -17.78 -3.81 9.55
CA ILE A 61 -16.62 -2.91 9.51
C ILE A 61 -15.41 -3.56 10.16
N ASP A 62 -15.59 -4.21 11.32
CA ASP A 62 -14.50 -4.89 12.03
C ASP A 62 -13.96 -6.07 11.21
N GLN A 63 -14.85 -6.84 10.57
CA GLN A 63 -14.43 -7.90 9.65
C GLN A 63 -13.63 -7.33 8.47
N ALA A 64 -14.13 -6.29 7.81
CA ALA A 64 -13.44 -5.65 6.69
C ALA A 64 -12.07 -5.06 7.12
N LYS A 65 -11.98 -4.47 8.31
CA LYS A 65 -10.72 -3.99 8.87
C LYS A 65 -9.71 -5.13 9.06
N ASN A 66 -10.15 -6.26 9.61
CA ASN A 66 -9.29 -7.43 9.80
C ASN A 66 -8.83 -8.03 8.47
N GLU A 67 -9.72 -8.12 7.48
CA GLU A 67 -9.37 -8.55 6.12
C GLU A 67 -8.34 -7.61 5.48
N ILE A 68 -8.49 -6.29 5.62
CA ILE A 68 -7.52 -5.33 5.10
C ILE A 68 -6.18 -5.41 5.85
N ALA A 69 -6.21 -5.56 7.18
CA ALA A 69 -5.00 -5.72 7.99
C ALA A 69 -4.24 -7.00 7.62
N SER A 70 -4.93 -8.07 7.19
CA SER A 70 -4.28 -9.29 6.72
C SER A 70 -3.44 -9.11 5.45
N LEU A 71 -3.63 -8.00 4.70
CA LEU A 71 -2.77 -7.62 3.57
C LEU A 71 -1.43 -7.00 4.02
N ARG A 72 -1.22 -6.83 5.33
CA ARG A 72 0.00 -6.29 5.96
C ARG A 72 0.46 -4.96 5.32
N PRO A 73 -0.44 -3.97 5.14
CA PRO A 73 -0.10 -2.73 4.43
C PRO A 73 1.07 -1.98 5.07
N LYS A 74 1.25 -2.07 6.40
CA LYS A 74 2.40 -1.46 7.07
C LYS A 74 3.73 -2.09 6.66
N GLU A 75 3.83 -3.41 6.63
CA GLU A 75 5.05 -4.13 6.22
C GLU A 75 5.43 -3.79 4.78
N TYR A 76 4.48 -3.85 3.84
CA TYR A 76 4.76 -3.51 2.44
C TYR A 76 5.24 -2.07 2.30
N SER A 77 4.66 -1.14 3.05
CA SER A 77 5.07 0.26 3.02
C SER A 77 6.46 0.50 3.60
N VAL A 78 6.88 -0.24 4.63
CA VAL A 78 8.14 0.04 5.34
C VAL A 78 9.30 -0.78 4.80
N ASN A 79 9.06 -2.00 4.34
CA ASN A 79 10.10 -2.95 3.95
C ASN A 79 10.06 -3.25 2.44
N LYS A 80 9.00 -3.92 1.96
CA LYS A 80 9.00 -4.53 0.63
C LYS A 80 9.01 -3.54 -0.54
N ILE A 81 8.25 -2.45 -0.44
CA ILE A 81 8.20 -1.44 -1.50
C ILE A 81 9.51 -0.63 -1.57
N PRO A 82 10.10 -0.17 -0.44
CA PRO A 82 11.43 0.44 -0.44
C PRO A 82 12.54 -0.49 -0.96
N GLU A 83 12.56 -1.75 -0.55
CA GLU A 83 13.51 -2.77 -1.02
C GLU A 83 13.44 -2.94 -2.54
N ALA A 84 12.23 -3.17 -3.08
CA ALA A 84 12.03 -3.29 -4.53
C ALA A 84 12.41 -2.01 -5.30
N SER A 85 12.21 -0.84 -4.70
CA SER A 85 12.61 0.44 -5.30
C SER A 85 14.13 0.57 -5.35
N SER A 86 14.83 0.15 -4.29
CA SER A 86 16.29 0.16 -4.22
C SER A 86 16.92 -0.79 -5.24
N GLU A 87 16.39 -2.01 -5.37
CA GLU A 87 16.82 -2.98 -6.38
C GLU A 87 16.63 -2.44 -7.81
N LEU A 88 15.50 -1.79 -8.09
CA LEU A 88 15.25 -1.16 -9.39
C LEU A 88 16.22 0.00 -9.69
N ASP A 89 16.55 0.81 -8.69
CA ASP A 89 17.56 1.87 -8.82
C ASP A 89 18.97 1.28 -9.09
N ALA A 90 19.32 0.17 -8.45
CA ALA A 90 20.57 -0.54 -8.69
C ALA A 90 20.65 -1.09 -10.12
N ILE A 91 19.55 -1.64 -10.63
CA ILE A 91 19.45 -2.07 -12.04
C ILE A 91 19.69 -0.89 -12.98
N VAL A 92 19.07 0.27 -12.72
CA VAL A 92 19.29 1.47 -13.56
C VAL A 92 20.76 1.85 -13.57
N LYS A 93 21.38 2.01 -12.40
CA LYS A 93 22.81 2.35 -12.30
C LYS A 93 23.72 1.34 -12.99
N GLY A 94 23.47 0.05 -12.78
CA GLY A 94 24.23 -1.02 -13.42
C GLY A 94 24.11 -0.98 -14.95
N THR A 95 22.90 -0.69 -15.47
CA THR A 95 22.68 -0.55 -16.91
C THR A 95 23.29 0.73 -17.49
N GLU A 96 23.33 1.83 -16.74
CA GLU A 96 24.03 3.08 -17.11
C GLU A 96 25.54 2.84 -17.23
N ALA A 97 26.14 2.22 -16.22
CA ALA A 97 27.57 1.90 -16.24
C ALA A 97 27.95 0.93 -17.37
N ALA A 98 27.09 -0.05 -17.66
CA ALA A 98 27.31 -0.96 -18.78
C ALA A 98 27.21 -0.23 -20.13
N ALA A 99 26.26 0.70 -20.29
CA ALA A 99 26.13 1.50 -21.51
C ALA A 99 27.32 2.44 -21.71
N GLU A 100 27.80 3.10 -20.65
CA GLU A 100 29.01 3.93 -20.68
C GLU A 100 30.22 3.11 -21.15
N LYS A 101 30.42 1.91 -20.59
CA LYS A 101 31.50 1.02 -21.02
C LYS A 101 31.39 0.57 -22.49
N ILE A 102 30.17 0.37 -23.00
CA ILE A 102 29.95 0.07 -24.42
C ILE A 102 30.35 1.26 -25.29
N MET A 103 30.01 2.48 -24.88
CA MET A 103 30.40 3.71 -25.57
C MET A 103 31.91 3.89 -25.58
N ASP A 104 32.58 3.72 -24.44
CA ASP A 104 34.05 3.78 -24.34
C ASP A 104 34.73 2.76 -25.27
N THR A 105 34.18 1.54 -25.34
CA THR A 105 34.69 0.49 -26.25
C THR A 105 34.48 0.87 -27.72
N ALA A 106 33.35 1.51 -28.04
CA ALA A 106 33.08 1.99 -29.40
C ALA A 106 34.04 3.13 -29.81
N ASP A 107 34.40 4.01 -28.88
CA ASP A 107 35.41 5.04 -29.10
C ASP A 107 36.80 4.44 -29.33
N GLU A 108 37.21 3.45 -28.52
CA GLU A 108 38.49 2.76 -28.71
C GLU A 108 38.59 2.06 -30.08
N ILE A 109 37.47 1.50 -30.57
CA ILE A 109 37.39 0.95 -31.94
C ILE A 109 37.67 2.05 -32.97
N GLY A 110 37.11 3.25 -32.80
CA GLY A 110 37.34 4.38 -33.68
C GLY A 110 38.81 4.82 -33.70
N GLU A 111 39.45 4.93 -32.54
CA GLU A 111 40.88 5.27 -32.45
C GLU A 111 41.79 4.22 -33.10
N LEU A 112 41.45 2.94 -32.98
CA LEU A 112 42.19 1.86 -33.62
C LEU A 112 41.97 1.83 -35.14
N ALA A 113 40.77 2.20 -35.60
CA ALA A 113 40.43 2.28 -37.03
C ALA A 113 41.33 3.27 -37.77
N GLU A 114 41.75 4.38 -37.14
CA GLU A 114 42.68 5.35 -37.74
C GLU A 114 44.04 4.76 -38.11
N LYS A 115 44.42 3.62 -37.51
CA LYS A 115 45.69 2.93 -37.74
C LYS A 115 45.58 1.86 -38.84
N CYS A 116 44.38 1.62 -39.36
CA CYS A 116 44.08 0.61 -40.38
C CYS A 116 44.11 1.20 -41.80
N ASP A 117 44.05 0.32 -42.79
CA ASP A 117 43.82 0.70 -44.19
C ASP A 117 42.37 1.18 -44.41
N GLU A 118 42.15 1.94 -45.47
CA GLU A 118 40.93 2.74 -45.64
C GLU A 118 39.64 1.91 -45.78
N GLU A 119 39.72 0.68 -46.29
CA GLU A 119 38.57 -0.20 -46.36
C GLU A 119 38.19 -0.75 -44.97
N VAL A 120 39.18 -1.15 -44.18
CA VAL A 120 38.97 -1.67 -42.82
C VAL A 120 38.54 -0.55 -41.88
N LYS A 121 39.15 0.63 -42.01
CA LYS A 121 38.79 1.83 -41.24
C LYS A 121 37.31 2.17 -41.39
N ALA A 122 36.82 2.28 -42.63
CA ALA A 122 35.42 2.60 -42.89
C ALA A 122 34.44 1.60 -42.26
N LYS A 123 34.78 0.30 -42.27
CA LYS A 123 33.96 -0.74 -41.63
C LYS A 123 33.98 -0.63 -40.10
N LEU A 124 35.12 -0.32 -39.50
CA LEU A 124 35.23 -0.16 -38.05
C LEU A 124 34.48 1.09 -37.56
N GLU A 125 34.54 2.19 -38.29
CA GLU A 125 33.76 3.41 -38.01
C GLU A 125 32.24 3.16 -38.09
N GLU A 126 31.79 2.38 -39.09
CA GLU A 126 30.38 1.97 -39.21
C GLU A 126 29.92 1.10 -38.02
N ILE A 127 30.76 0.14 -37.60
CA ILE A 127 30.48 -0.72 -36.44
C ILE A 127 30.43 0.10 -35.14
N SER A 128 31.40 1.01 -34.94
CA SER A 128 31.44 1.90 -33.78
C SER A 128 30.18 2.77 -33.70
N THR A 129 29.77 3.37 -34.83
CA THR A 129 28.53 4.15 -34.93
C THR A 129 27.31 3.30 -34.58
N THR A 130 27.24 2.07 -35.07
CA THR A 130 26.14 1.14 -34.77
C THR A 130 26.07 0.79 -33.28
N LEU A 131 27.22 0.65 -32.61
CA LEU A 131 27.28 0.41 -31.15
C LEU A 131 26.74 1.60 -30.37
N PHE A 132 27.11 2.83 -30.74
CA PHE A 132 26.56 4.05 -30.15
C PHE A 132 25.04 4.10 -30.28
N GLU A 133 24.51 3.91 -31.49
CA GLU A 133 23.07 3.92 -31.74
C GLU A 133 22.35 2.84 -30.95
N ALA A 134 22.92 1.63 -30.90
CA ALA A 134 22.37 0.52 -30.13
C ALA A 134 22.31 0.86 -28.64
N SER A 135 23.38 1.41 -28.05
CA SER A 135 23.38 1.78 -26.62
C SER A 135 22.32 2.82 -26.23
N SER A 136 21.78 3.60 -27.18
CA SER A 136 20.75 4.61 -26.92
C SER A 136 19.40 4.06 -26.45
N PHE A 137 19.12 2.75 -26.59
CA PHE A 137 17.88 2.14 -26.06
C PHE A 137 17.76 2.27 -24.53
N GLN A 138 18.91 2.42 -23.86
CA GLN A 138 19.02 2.46 -22.41
C GLN A 138 18.31 3.69 -21.81
N ASP A 139 18.27 4.83 -22.52
CA ASP A 139 17.55 6.03 -22.09
C ASP A 139 16.05 5.76 -21.88
N ILE A 140 15.40 5.09 -22.83
CA ILE A 140 13.98 4.71 -22.71
C ILE A 140 13.77 3.68 -21.58
N THR A 141 14.74 2.79 -21.36
CA THR A 141 14.66 1.79 -20.29
C THR A 141 14.79 2.46 -18.92
N GLY A 142 15.78 3.34 -18.73
CA GLY A 142 15.95 4.13 -17.50
C GLY A 142 14.72 4.98 -17.18
N GLN A 143 14.16 5.67 -18.17
CA GLN A 143 12.91 6.44 -17.99
C GLN A 143 11.73 5.55 -17.57
N ARG A 144 11.59 4.37 -18.17
CA ARG A 144 10.52 3.42 -17.81
C ARG A 144 10.68 2.89 -16.39
N VAL A 145 11.90 2.52 -15.98
CA VAL A 145 12.17 2.05 -14.62
C VAL A 145 11.92 3.18 -13.61
N THR A 146 12.40 4.39 -13.87
CA THR A 146 12.10 5.57 -13.04
C THR A 146 10.59 5.80 -12.86
N LYS A 147 9.78 5.56 -13.89
CA LYS A 147 8.32 5.63 -13.77
C LYS A 147 7.74 4.54 -12.86
N VAL A 148 8.29 3.32 -12.91
CA VAL A 148 7.92 2.23 -12.00
C VAL A 148 8.29 2.58 -10.56
N VAL A 149 9.52 3.04 -10.31
CA VAL A 149 9.98 3.49 -8.97
C VAL A 149 9.08 4.58 -8.40
N ASN A 150 8.72 5.59 -9.21
CA ASN A 150 7.77 6.62 -8.78
C ASN A 150 6.38 6.05 -8.44
N THR A 151 5.93 5.03 -9.18
CA THR A 151 4.65 4.37 -8.90
C THR A 151 4.71 3.58 -7.59
N LEU A 152 5.82 2.88 -7.34
CA LEU A 152 6.08 2.20 -6.07
C LEU A 152 6.07 3.17 -4.90
N ALA A 153 6.76 4.32 -5.00
CA ALA A 153 6.72 5.38 -3.99
C ALA A 153 5.30 5.95 -3.74
N HIS A 154 4.46 6.00 -4.78
CA HIS A 154 3.05 6.35 -4.62
C HIS A 154 2.24 5.25 -3.90
N LEU A 155 2.53 3.98 -4.17
CA LEU A 155 1.90 2.85 -3.48
C LEU A 155 2.31 2.81 -2.00
N GLU A 156 3.60 3.01 -1.70
CA GLU A 156 4.13 3.14 -0.34
C GLU A 156 3.31 4.12 0.49
N LYS A 157 3.14 5.36 0.00
CA LYS A 157 2.37 6.41 0.69
C LYS A 157 0.91 6.02 0.93
N LYS A 158 0.29 5.33 -0.03
CA LYS A 158 -1.10 4.87 0.11
C LYS A 158 -1.23 3.74 1.12
N LEU A 159 -0.29 2.80 1.12
CA LEU A 159 -0.25 1.69 2.06
C LEU A 159 0.01 2.20 3.48
N SER A 160 0.94 3.15 3.66
CA SER A 160 1.12 3.81 4.96
C SER A 160 -0.16 4.49 5.44
N ALA A 161 -0.82 5.28 4.58
CA ALA A 161 -2.07 5.95 4.96
C ALA A 161 -3.20 4.96 5.26
N LEU A 162 -3.24 3.82 4.56
CA LEU A 162 -4.20 2.75 4.82
C LEU A 162 -3.95 2.09 6.16
N ALA A 163 -2.68 1.77 6.47
CA ALA A 163 -2.28 1.19 7.75
C ALA A 163 -2.67 2.11 8.92
N ASP A 164 -2.37 3.42 8.81
CA ASP A 164 -2.76 4.42 9.81
C ASP A 164 -4.29 4.50 9.99
N ALA A 165 -5.07 4.39 8.90
CA ALA A 165 -6.53 4.47 8.93
C ALA A 165 -7.20 3.26 9.60
N ILE A 166 -6.62 2.07 9.46
CA ILE A 166 -7.16 0.84 10.07
C ILE A 166 -6.57 0.56 11.46
N GLY A 167 -5.52 1.29 11.85
CA GLY A 167 -4.81 1.08 13.12
C GLY A 167 -3.83 -0.10 13.06
N ASP A 168 -3.37 -0.46 11.86
CA ASP A 168 -2.33 -1.46 11.65
C ASP A 168 -0.98 -0.86 12.04
N ASN A 169 -0.53 -1.19 13.24
CA ASN A 169 0.74 -0.75 13.82
C ASN A 169 1.77 -1.88 13.84
N ASP A 170 1.39 -3.08 13.44
CA ASP A 170 2.21 -4.26 13.55
C ASP A 170 3.12 -4.34 12.33
N ILE A 171 4.42 -4.19 12.57
CA ILE A 171 5.43 -4.67 11.63
C ILE A 171 5.80 -6.02 12.21
N ASP A 172 5.13 -7.09 11.76
CA ASP A 172 5.54 -8.43 12.20
C ASP A 172 7.03 -8.58 11.91
N GLU A 173 7.82 -8.92 12.93
CA GLU A 173 9.21 -9.34 12.74
C GLU A 173 9.19 -10.46 11.70
N VAL A 174 9.95 -10.25 10.62
CA VAL A 174 9.99 -11.10 9.44
C VAL A 174 10.11 -12.57 9.84
N ILE A 175 9.01 -13.30 9.84
CA ILE A 175 9.04 -14.73 9.61
C ILE A 175 9.04 -14.84 8.09
N GLU A 176 10.17 -15.24 7.52
CA GLU A 176 10.32 -15.57 6.10
C GLU A 176 9.41 -16.75 5.72
N GLU A 177 8.10 -16.54 5.67
CA GLU A 177 7.11 -17.54 5.28
C GLU A 177 6.11 -16.94 4.28
N ASP A 178 6.60 -16.15 3.33
CA ASP A 178 5.88 -15.94 2.07
C ASP A 178 6.78 -16.37 0.92
N SER A 179 7.12 -17.67 0.94
CA SER A 179 7.38 -18.37 -0.31
C SER A 179 6.07 -18.41 -1.08
N PHE A 180 5.84 -17.41 -1.95
CA PHE A 180 5.15 -17.69 -3.21
C PHE A 180 5.69 -19.03 -3.68
N GLU A 181 4.83 -20.02 -3.92
CA GLU A 181 5.22 -21.35 -4.42
C GLU A 181 6.22 -21.15 -5.57
N LYS A 182 7.50 -21.24 -5.22
CA LYS A 182 8.61 -21.13 -6.13
C LYS A 182 8.49 -22.39 -6.96
N ASP A 183 8.11 -22.24 -8.23
CA ASP A 183 8.16 -23.33 -9.20
C ASP A 183 9.62 -23.75 -9.35
N PHE A 184 10.06 -24.68 -8.49
CA PHE A 184 11.45 -25.09 -8.33
C PHE A 184 12.05 -25.67 -9.62
N ASP A 185 11.22 -26.11 -10.58
CA ASP A 185 11.69 -26.59 -11.89
C ASP A 185 12.16 -25.44 -12.81
N ALA A 186 11.75 -24.19 -12.57
CA ALA A 186 12.23 -23.02 -13.31
C ALA A 186 13.55 -22.45 -12.78
N MET A 187 14.07 -22.97 -11.65
CA MET A 187 15.12 -22.34 -10.85
C MET A 187 16.49 -23.01 -10.92
N SER A 188 16.72 -23.93 -11.87
CA SER A 188 18.05 -24.57 -12.04
C SER A 188 19.20 -23.61 -12.40
N ASN A 189 18.93 -22.31 -12.55
CA ASN A 189 19.91 -21.25 -12.83
C ASN A 189 20.04 -20.19 -11.70
N GLU A 190 19.39 -20.35 -10.54
CA GLU A 190 19.42 -19.33 -9.47
C GLU A 190 20.84 -19.09 -8.91
N GLU A 191 21.72 -20.10 -8.98
CA GLU A 191 23.15 -19.99 -8.61
C GLU A 191 23.95 -19.01 -9.51
N PHE A 192 23.39 -18.58 -10.65
CA PHE A 192 24.00 -17.62 -11.57
C PHE A 192 23.26 -16.28 -11.68
N LEU A 193 22.20 -16.05 -10.89
CA LEU A 193 21.37 -14.84 -10.97
C LEU A 193 21.72 -13.77 -9.92
N HIS A 194 22.94 -13.79 -9.39
CA HIS A 194 23.44 -12.66 -8.62
C HIS A 194 23.79 -11.53 -9.60
N GLY A 195 22.91 -10.53 -9.65
CA GLY A 195 23.22 -9.24 -10.28
C GLY A 195 24.39 -8.54 -9.56
N PRO A 196 24.84 -7.40 -10.08
CA PRO A 196 25.85 -6.58 -9.41
C PRO A 196 25.45 -6.35 -7.95
N GLN A 197 26.33 -6.66 -7.01
CA GLN A 197 26.06 -6.44 -5.59
C GLN A 197 25.87 -4.94 -5.32
N LEU A 198 24.88 -4.59 -4.50
CA LEU A 198 24.72 -3.24 -3.97
C LEU A 198 26.02 -2.79 -3.31
N GLU A 199 26.42 -1.52 -3.48
CA GLU A 199 27.71 -0.99 -2.98
C GLU A 199 27.93 -1.24 -1.48
N GLU A 200 26.85 -1.24 -0.69
CA GLU A 200 26.89 -1.51 0.75
C GLU A 200 27.16 -2.97 1.12
N ASN A 201 26.90 -3.90 0.20
CA ASN A 201 27.12 -5.33 0.34
C ASN A 201 28.27 -5.85 -0.54
N ALA A 202 28.89 -4.97 -1.33
CA ALA A 202 30.03 -5.31 -2.17
C ALA A 202 31.22 -5.68 -1.28
N GLN A 203 31.72 -6.90 -1.44
CA GLN A 203 32.98 -7.31 -0.83
C GLN A 203 34.09 -6.37 -1.32
N ASP A 204 34.92 -5.85 -0.41
CA ASP A 204 36.05 -5.03 -0.80
C ASP A 204 37.10 -5.89 -1.54
N GLN A 205 37.84 -5.26 -2.47
CA GLN A 205 38.85 -5.96 -3.27
C GLN A 205 39.94 -6.61 -2.39
N ALA A 206 40.19 -6.05 -1.20
CA ALA A 206 41.14 -6.61 -0.24
C ALA A 206 40.66 -7.94 0.36
N ALA A 207 39.36 -8.10 0.62
CA ALA A 207 38.75 -9.35 1.06
C ALA A 207 38.74 -10.40 -0.05
N ILE A 208 38.56 -9.97 -1.30
CA ILE A 208 38.68 -10.85 -2.48
C ILE A 208 40.12 -11.36 -2.60
N ASP A 209 41.10 -10.47 -2.54
CA ASP A 209 42.52 -10.84 -2.67
C ASP A 209 42.96 -11.79 -1.54
N ALA A 210 42.49 -11.57 -0.30
CA ALA A 210 42.77 -12.45 0.83
C ALA A 210 42.21 -13.89 0.67
N LEU A 211 41.12 -14.05 -0.09
CA LEU A 211 40.52 -15.35 -0.39
C LEU A 211 41.35 -16.17 -1.38
N PHE A 212 42.12 -15.51 -2.24
CA PHE A 212 43.00 -16.17 -3.22
C PHE A 212 44.44 -16.35 -2.72
N ASP A 213 44.86 -15.61 -1.70
CA ASP A 213 46.16 -15.80 -1.04
C ASP A 213 46.22 -17.07 -0.15
N ASP A 214 45.07 -17.66 0.19
CA ASP A 214 44.94 -18.86 1.02
C ASP A 214 44.83 -20.19 0.22
N PHE A 215 45.00 -20.14 -1.11
CA PHE A 215 45.00 -21.31 -2.03
C PHE A 215 46.37 -21.61 -2.68
#